data_AF-A0A4R3LZ71-F1
#
_entry.id   AF-A0A4R3LZ71-F1
#
_cell.length_a   1.000
_cell.length_b   1.000
_cell.length_c   1.000
_cell.angle_alpha   90.00
_cell.angle_beta   90.00
_cell.angle_gamma   90.00
#
_symmetry.space_group_name_H-M   'P 1'
#
loop_
_entity.id
_entity.type
_entity.pdbx_description
1 polymer ?
#
loop_
_entity_poly.entity_id
_entity_poly.type
_entity_poly.pdbx_seq_one_letter_code
_entity_poly.pdbx_strand_id
1 'polypeptide(L)'
;MSSTGFAARIRDISDAASDERHAALSYLDDAWTEAVRDGLDEDSLVQAALFTALRSLVATYGEEPCATYVEGLAARIRAGEYTLVGQRQ
;
A
#
# COMPACT_ATOMS: atom_id res chain seq x y z
N MET A 1 -18.03 -8.89 -33.58
CA MET A 1 -17.92 -7.62 -32.82
C MET A 1 -18.17 -7.92 -31.34
N SER A 2 -17.15 -8.30 -30.57
CA SER A 2 -17.22 -8.41 -29.09
C SER A 2 -15.81 -8.32 -28.48
N SER A 3 -15.09 -7.21 -28.71
CA SER A 3 -13.80 -6.95 -28.04
C SER A 3 -13.95 -5.95 -26.88
N THR A 4 -15.05 -5.20 -26.83
CA THR A 4 -15.29 -4.12 -25.85
C THR A 4 -15.55 -4.63 -24.43
N GLY A 5 -16.12 -5.82 -24.23
CA GLY A 5 -16.53 -6.32 -22.90
C GLY A 5 -15.38 -6.70 -21.97
N PHE A 6 -14.24 -7.18 -22.51
CA PHE A 6 -13.10 -7.61 -21.71
C PHE A 6 -12.27 -6.43 -21.21
N ALA A 7 -12.03 -5.42 -22.06
CA ALA A 7 -11.35 -4.19 -21.67
C ALA A 7 -12.16 -3.36 -20.66
N ALA A 8 -13.49 -3.33 -20.79
CA ALA A 8 -14.39 -2.72 -19.82
C ALA A 8 -14.34 -3.45 -18.46
N ARG A 9 -14.32 -4.79 -18.47
CA ARG A 9 -14.23 -5.60 -17.24
C ARG A 9 -12.87 -5.47 -16.53
N ILE A 10 -11.77 -5.39 -17.27
CA ILE A 10 -10.44 -5.14 -16.66
C ILE A 10 -10.37 -3.76 -16.02
N ARG A 11 -10.95 -2.75 -16.67
CA ARG A 11 -11.02 -1.40 -16.12
C ARG A 11 -11.87 -1.35 -14.86
N ASP A 12 -13.05 -1.98 -14.87
CA ASP A 12 -13.94 -2.10 -13.71
C ASP A 12 -13.25 -2.79 -12.52
N ILE A 13 -12.46 -3.85 -12.76
CA ILE A 13 -11.66 -4.52 -11.71
C ILE A 13 -10.54 -3.62 -11.19
N SER A 14 -9.86 -2.87 -12.06
CA SER A 14 -8.80 -1.95 -11.67
C SER A 14 -9.33 -0.75 -10.88
N ASP A 15 -10.49 -0.23 -11.28
CA ASP A 15 -11.17 0.89 -10.61
C ASP A 15 -11.69 0.42 -9.24
N ALA A 16 -12.33 -0.76 -9.16
CA ALA A 16 -12.75 -1.36 -7.90
C ALA A 16 -11.59 -1.69 -6.95
N ALA A 17 -10.47 -2.21 -7.48
CA ALA A 17 -9.26 -2.45 -6.69
C ALA A 17 -8.60 -1.13 -6.23
N SER A 18 -8.71 -0.07 -7.04
CA SER A 18 -8.28 1.26 -6.64
C SER A 18 -9.16 1.81 -5.52
N ASP A 19 -10.48 1.65 -5.62
CA ASP A 19 -11.44 2.10 -4.60
C ASP A 19 -11.26 1.35 -3.28
N GLU A 20 -11.08 0.03 -3.32
CA GLU A 20 -10.81 -0.79 -2.14
C GLU A 20 -9.49 -0.38 -1.47
N ARG A 21 -8.44 -0.11 -2.27
CA ARG A 21 -7.16 0.38 -1.77
C ARG A 21 -7.30 1.77 -1.13
N HIS A 22 -8.07 2.68 -1.72
CA HIS A 22 -8.32 4.00 -1.14
C HIS A 22 -9.08 3.90 0.18
N ALA A 23 -10.10 3.04 0.25
CA ALA A 23 -10.85 2.80 1.49
C ALA A 23 -9.94 2.24 2.59
N ALA A 24 -9.12 1.24 2.27
CA ALA A 24 -8.16 0.67 3.21
C ALA A 24 -7.15 1.71 3.74
N LEU A 25 -6.66 2.59 2.86
CA LEU A 25 -5.77 3.69 3.26
C LEU A 25 -6.48 4.66 4.21
N SER A 26 -7.73 5.04 3.94
CA SER A 26 -8.50 5.90 4.84
C SER A 26 -8.66 5.27 6.24
N TYR A 27 -8.95 3.97 6.31
CA TYR A 27 -9.03 3.25 7.59
C TYR A 27 -7.70 3.26 8.35
N LEU A 28 -6.58 3.10 7.63
CA LEU A 28 -5.26 3.16 8.23
C LEU A 28 -4.91 4.57 8.72
N ASP A 29 -5.23 5.62 7.95
CA ASP A 29 -4.97 7.02 8.33
C ASP A 29 -5.76 7.45 9.56
N ASP A 30 -7.02 7.01 9.67
CA ASP A 30 -7.86 7.25 10.85
C ASP A 30 -7.25 6.58 12.09
N ALA A 31 -6.91 5.29 11.98
CA ALA A 31 -6.26 4.55 13.07
C ALA A 31 -4.90 5.13 13.44
N TRP A 32 -4.16 5.65 12.46
CA TRP A 32 -2.87 6.33 12.67
C TRP A 32 -3.05 7.61 13.48
N THR A 33 -4.03 8.42 13.10
CA THR A 33 -4.35 9.68 13.77
C THR A 33 -4.77 9.42 15.21
N GLU A 34 -5.58 8.39 15.48
CA GLU A 34 -5.95 7.98 16.84
C GLU A 34 -4.74 7.52 17.65
N ALA A 35 -3.91 6.65 17.08
CA ALA A 35 -2.71 6.14 17.75
C ALA A 35 -1.74 7.27 18.18
N VAL A 36 -1.50 8.24 17.32
CA VAL A 36 -0.67 9.41 17.64
C VAL A 36 -1.34 10.28 18.71
N ARG A 37 -2.67 10.45 18.66
CA ARG A 37 -3.43 11.19 19.69
C ARG A 37 -3.35 10.53 21.06
N ASP A 38 -3.27 9.21 21.11
CA ASP A 38 -3.09 8.42 22.34
C ASP A 38 -1.65 8.48 22.88
N GLY A 39 -0.74 9.18 22.18
CA GLY A 39 0.64 9.42 22.59
C GLY A 39 1.62 8.35 22.13
N LEU A 40 1.25 7.49 21.18
CA LEU A 40 2.20 6.57 20.56
C LEU A 40 3.19 7.35 19.68
N ASP A 41 4.44 6.94 19.77
CA ASP A 41 5.53 7.48 18.97
C ASP A 41 5.37 7.07 17.50
N GLU A 42 5.51 8.04 16.59
CA GLU A 42 5.26 7.84 15.17
C GLU A 42 6.28 6.89 14.54
N ASP A 43 7.55 6.97 14.95
CA ASP A 43 8.59 6.04 14.46
C ASP A 43 8.26 4.60 14.87
N SER A 44 7.76 4.41 16.09
CA SER A 44 7.30 3.11 16.58
C SER A 44 6.10 2.57 15.78
N LEU A 45 5.16 3.44 15.39
CA LEU A 45 4.03 3.07 14.53
C LEU A 45 4.48 2.66 13.12
N VAL A 46 5.43 3.38 12.53
CA VAL A 46 6.02 3.02 11.22
C VAL A 46 6.63 1.62 11.26
N GLN A 47 7.43 1.32 12.28
CA GLN A 47 8.06 -0.01 12.41
C GLN A 47 7.01 -1.11 12.58
N ALA A 48 5.99 -0.88 13.41
CA ALA A 48 4.92 -1.85 13.64
C ALA A 48 4.08 -2.09 12.37
N ALA A 49 3.76 -1.04 11.62
CA ALA A 49 3.02 -1.13 10.37
C ALA A 49 3.82 -1.88 9.30
N LEU A 50 5.11 -1.55 9.14
CA LEU A 50 6.00 -2.24 8.20
C LEU A 50 6.12 -3.73 8.54
N PHE A 51 6.35 -4.06 9.81
CA PHE A 51 6.39 -5.46 10.25
C PHE A 51 5.09 -6.20 9.94
N THR A 52 3.95 -5.58 10.23
CA THR A 52 2.63 -6.17 9.99
C THR A 52 2.36 -6.39 8.50
N ALA A 53 2.73 -5.42 7.66
CA ALA A 53 2.60 -5.51 6.21
C ALA A 53 3.49 -6.63 5.63
N LEU A 54 4.78 -6.68 6.01
CA LEU A 54 5.71 -7.70 5.54
C LEU A 54 5.32 -9.10 6.03
N ARG A 55 4.91 -9.24 7.30
CA ARG A 55 4.40 -10.50 7.84
C ARG A 55 3.19 -10.99 7.05
N SER A 56 2.26 -10.10 6.70
CA SER A 56 1.09 -10.44 5.90
C SER A 56 1.47 -10.88 4.48
N LEU A 57 2.41 -10.18 3.85
CA LEU A 57 2.94 -10.57 2.53
C LEU A 57 3.57 -11.96 2.56
N VAL A 58 4.41 -12.25 3.55
CA VAL A 58 5.04 -13.57 3.71
C VAL A 58 3.99 -14.65 3.98
N ALA A 59 2.98 -14.37 4.81
CA ALA A 59 1.91 -15.32 5.10
C ALA A 59 1.05 -15.65 3.87
N THR A 60 0.81 -14.67 2.98
CA THR A 60 0.00 -14.86 1.77
C THR A 60 0.79 -15.45 0.60
N TYR A 61 2.04 -15.03 0.39
CA TYR A 61 2.80 -15.32 -0.83
C TYR A 61 4.08 -16.14 -0.59
N GLY A 62 4.52 -16.29 0.66
CA GLY A 62 5.79 -16.95 1.01
C GLY A 62 6.97 -15.98 1.09
N GLU A 63 8.09 -16.49 1.63
CA GLU A 63 9.29 -15.68 1.92
C GLU A 63 10.00 -15.19 0.66
N GLU A 64 10.28 -16.08 -0.30
CA GLU A 64 11.04 -15.73 -1.51
C GLU A 64 10.33 -14.71 -2.42
N PRO A 65 9.01 -14.84 -2.69
CA PRO A 65 8.29 -13.81 -3.45
C PRO A 65 8.24 -12.47 -2.72
N CYS A 66 8.12 -12.48 -1.38
CA CYS A 66 8.17 -11.26 -0.58
C CYS A 66 9.55 -10.59 -0.64
N ALA A 67 10.64 -11.36 -0.56
CA ALA A 67 12.00 -10.85 -0.67
C ALA A 67 12.22 -10.17 -2.03
N THR A 68 11.83 -10.83 -3.12
CA THR A 68 11.91 -10.27 -4.48
C THR A 68 11.11 -8.97 -4.61
N TYR A 69 9.92 -8.90 -4.00
CA TYR A 69 9.11 -7.68 -3.99
C TYR A 69 9.81 -6.52 -3.26
N VAL A 70 10.42 -6.79 -2.10
CA VAL A 70 11.09 -5.79 -1.26
C VAL A 70 12.39 -5.29 -1.89
N GLU A 71 13.12 -6.12 -2.65
CA GLU A 71 14.35 -5.69 -3.37
C GLU A 71 14.07 -4.52 -4.34
N GLY A 72 12.91 -4.51 -4.98
CA GLY A 72 12.49 -3.41 -5.87
C GLY A 72 12.09 -2.13 -5.15
N LEU A 73 11.81 -2.19 -3.84
CA LEU A 73 11.21 -1.08 -3.09
C LEU A 73 12.12 0.15 -3.05
N ALA A 74 13.43 -0.05 -2.89
CA ALA A 74 14.40 1.05 -2.85
C ALA A 74 14.44 1.84 -4.15
N ALA A 75 14.26 1.19 -5.31
CA ALA A 75 14.20 1.86 -6.60
C ALA A 75 12.92 2.71 -6.71
N ARG A 76 11.78 2.16 -6.30
CA ARG A 76 10.47 2.82 -6.31
C ARG A 76 10.41 4.04 -5.39
N ILE A 77 10.99 3.94 -4.20
CA ILE A 77 11.15 5.07 -3.26
C ILE A 77 11.97 6.20 -3.91
N ARG A 78 13.12 5.88 -4.52
CA ARG A 78 13.95 6.89 -5.21
C ARG A 78 13.27 7.49 -6.44
N ALA A 79 12.41 6.72 -7.11
CA ALA A 79 11.57 7.20 -8.19
C ALA A 79 10.44 8.14 -7.71
N GLY A 80 10.21 8.26 -6.40
CA GLY A 80 9.19 9.10 -5.81
C GLY A 80 7.79 8.51 -5.84
N GLU A 81 7.65 7.20 -6.06
CA GLU A 81 6.32 6.54 -6.12
C GLU A 81 5.51 6.65 -4.81
N TYR A 82 6.20 6.89 -3.70
CA TYR A 82 5.60 7.07 -2.38
C TYR A 82 5.61 8.53 -1.92
N THR A 83 6.13 9.45 -2.73
CA THR A 83 6.05 10.88 -2.47
C THR A 83 4.77 11.41 -3.10
N LEU A 84 3.76 11.71 -2.27
CA LEU A 84 2.57 12.41 -2.74
C LEU A 84 2.98 13.76 -3.33
N VAL A 85 2.54 14.04 -4.56
CA VAL A 85 2.84 15.28 -5.30
C VAL A 85 2.33 16.46 -4.46
N GLY A 86 3.24 17.15 -3.77
CA GLY A 86 2.91 18.22 -2.82
C GLY A 86 3.87 18.34 -1.63
N GLN A 87 4.71 17.33 -1.38
CA GLN A 87 5.76 17.36 -0.34
C GLN A 87 7.13 17.00 -0.92
N ARG A 88 7.56 17.74 -1.96
CA ARG A 88 8.98 17.81 -2.31
C ARG A 88 9.52 19.07 -1.60
N GLN A 89 10.02 18.90 -0.38
CA GLN A 89 10.85 19.92 0.27
C GLN A 89 12.28 19.81 -0.25
#